data_AF-A0A316N5N0-F1
#
_entry.id   AF-A0A316N5N0-F1
#
_cell.length_a   1.000
_cell.length_b   1.000
_cell.length_c   1.000
_cell.angle_alpha   90.00
_cell.angle_beta   90.00
_cell.angle_gamma   90.00
#
_symmetry.space_group_name_H-M   'P 1'
#
loop_
_entity.id
_entity.type
_entity.pdbx_description
1 polymer ?
#
loop_
_entity_poly.entity_id
_entity_poly.type
_entity_poly.pdbx_seq_one_letter_code
_entity_poly.pdbx_strand_id
1 'polypeptide(L)'
;MPLTGFVFWRSKKHKKRNAILTFLSPFLFIYTFYIGCLIGGFTCATIYDTGCGMDGYYHTELPNGYEIETIADDFDREYFTGNISKDDKFAVWWVRKIRIDGDTIYGERYDVNEAPGSEYYFSLNTATNKLTQYTSYEEAQENNPIVVTDLTPLESFYYKSWKWVHPLGILVLLLSSGLVFLMWFIVKKISKQ
;
A
#
# COMPACT_ATOMS: atom_id res chain seq x y z
N MET A 1 -17.02 14.88 -13.91
CA MET A 1 -18.13 15.86 -13.98
C MET A 1 -18.39 16.55 -15.35
N PRO A 2 -17.53 16.54 -16.40
CA PRO A 2 -17.86 17.26 -17.65
C PRO A 2 -18.89 16.54 -18.55
N LEU A 3 -19.05 15.23 -18.42
CA LEU A 3 -19.91 14.42 -19.31
C LEU A 3 -21.41 14.53 -18.99
N THR A 4 -21.79 14.79 -17.75
CA THR A 4 -23.20 14.88 -17.31
C THR A 4 -23.90 16.12 -17.85
N GLY A 5 -23.19 17.24 -18.03
CA GLY A 5 -23.73 18.47 -18.63
C GLY A 5 -24.05 18.33 -20.12
N PHE A 6 -23.22 17.60 -20.87
CA PHE A 6 -23.37 17.51 -22.33
C PHE A 6 -24.54 16.62 -22.77
N VAL A 7 -24.93 15.63 -21.96
CA VAL A 7 -26.01 14.69 -22.32
C VAL A 7 -27.41 15.27 -22.02
N PHE A 8 -27.53 16.15 -21.03
CA PHE A 8 -28.83 16.78 -20.70
C PHE A 8 -29.31 17.73 -21.79
N TRP A 9 -28.39 18.31 -22.57
CA TRP A 9 -28.72 19.32 -23.58
C TRP A 9 -29.29 18.73 -24.89
N ARG A 10 -29.02 17.45 -25.23
CA ARG A 10 -29.18 16.98 -26.62
C ARG A 10 -30.50 16.28 -26.99
N SER A 11 -31.51 16.17 -26.11
CA SER A 11 -32.77 15.51 -26.51
C SER A 11 -34.02 16.05 -25.81
N LYS A 12 -34.82 16.84 -26.54
CA LYS A 12 -36.19 17.23 -26.12
C LYS A 12 -37.14 16.02 -26.05
N LYS A 13 -36.84 14.93 -26.77
CA LYS A 13 -37.58 13.66 -26.76
C LYS A 13 -37.02 12.79 -25.61
N HIS A 14 -37.86 12.30 -24.70
CA HIS A 14 -37.49 11.47 -23.54
C HIS A 14 -36.78 12.17 -22.35
N LYS A 15 -37.17 13.42 -22.02
CA LYS A 15 -36.62 14.17 -20.86
C LYS A 15 -36.62 13.39 -19.54
N LYS A 16 -37.73 12.74 -19.17
CA LYS A 16 -37.84 11.97 -17.91
C LYS A 16 -36.80 10.85 -17.81
N ARG A 17 -36.65 10.06 -18.88
CA ARG A 17 -35.68 8.96 -18.97
C ARG A 17 -34.24 9.46 -18.86
N ASN A 18 -33.90 10.50 -19.62
CA ASN A 18 -32.55 11.06 -19.59
C ASN A 18 -32.23 11.67 -18.21
N ALA A 19 -33.22 12.25 -17.53
CA ALA A 19 -33.05 12.73 -16.16
C ALA A 19 -32.75 11.59 -15.17
N ILE A 20 -33.48 10.47 -15.26
CA ILE A 20 -33.21 9.28 -14.43
C ILE A 20 -31.81 8.73 -14.70
N LEU A 21 -31.41 8.59 -15.96
CA LEU A 21 -30.07 8.10 -16.30
C LEU A 21 -28.96 9.02 -15.80
N THR A 22 -29.11 10.33 -15.96
CA THR A 22 -28.16 11.31 -15.44
C THR A 22 -28.06 11.25 -13.92
N PHE A 23 -29.18 11.02 -13.23
CA PHE A 23 -29.22 10.86 -11.79
C PHE A 23 -28.52 9.55 -11.33
N LEU A 24 -28.77 8.43 -12.00
CA LEU A 24 -28.21 7.11 -11.63
C LEU A 24 -26.73 6.93 -12.01
N SER A 25 -26.27 7.57 -13.07
CA SER A 25 -24.89 7.45 -13.57
C SER A 25 -23.80 7.67 -12.52
N PRO A 26 -23.82 8.75 -11.71
CA PRO A 26 -22.80 8.95 -10.69
C PRO A 26 -22.82 7.86 -9.62
N PHE A 27 -23.99 7.37 -9.21
CA PHE A 27 -24.07 6.28 -8.23
C PHE A 27 -23.47 5.00 -8.78
N LEU A 28 -23.86 4.60 -10.00
CA LEU A 28 -23.30 3.42 -10.65
C LEU A 28 -21.78 3.52 -10.75
N PHE A 29 -21.26 4.65 -11.22
CA PHE A 29 -19.82 4.89 -11.31
C PHE A 29 -19.12 4.78 -9.95
N ILE A 30 -19.63 5.47 -8.93
CA ILE A 30 -19.01 5.52 -7.60
C ILE A 30 -19.00 4.14 -6.97
N TYR A 31 -20.12 3.40 -7.01
CA TYR A 31 -20.19 2.08 -6.42
C TYR A 31 -19.28 1.07 -7.13
N THR A 32 -19.26 1.06 -8.48
CA THR A 32 -18.38 0.15 -9.21
C THR A 32 -16.92 0.50 -9.01
N PHE A 33 -16.59 1.79 -8.96
CA PHE A 33 -15.23 2.26 -8.74
C PHE A 33 -14.76 1.91 -7.33
N TYR A 34 -15.59 2.18 -6.32
CA TYR A 34 -15.30 1.87 -4.92
C TYR A 34 -15.08 0.37 -4.70
N ILE A 35 -16.00 -0.48 -5.16
CA ILE A 35 -15.89 -1.94 -5.00
C ILE A 35 -14.67 -2.47 -5.77
N GLY A 36 -14.41 -1.97 -6.98
CA GLY A 36 -13.24 -2.35 -7.76
C GLY A 36 -11.92 -1.99 -7.07
N CYS A 37 -11.82 -0.77 -6.53
CA CYS A 37 -10.65 -0.34 -5.77
C CYS A 37 -10.48 -1.16 -4.48
N LEU A 38 -11.57 -1.48 -3.79
CA LEU A 38 -11.54 -2.31 -2.58
C LEU A 38 -11.03 -3.73 -2.89
N ILE A 39 -11.57 -4.39 -3.92
CA ILE A 39 -11.11 -5.71 -4.34
C ILE A 39 -9.64 -5.68 -4.79
N GLY A 40 -9.27 -4.66 -5.58
CA GLY A 40 -7.88 -4.48 -6.02
C GLY A 40 -6.92 -4.27 -4.86
N GLY A 41 -7.30 -3.46 -3.86
CA GLY A 41 -6.55 -3.24 -2.65
C GLY A 41 -6.31 -4.52 -1.85
N PHE A 42 -7.37 -5.31 -1.60
CA PHE A 42 -7.25 -6.61 -0.94
C PHE A 42 -6.36 -7.57 -1.73
N THR A 43 -6.54 -7.66 -3.05
CA THR A 43 -5.74 -8.54 -3.90
C THR A 43 -4.25 -8.18 -3.84
N CYS A 44 -3.92 -6.89 -3.92
CA CYS A 44 -2.54 -6.42 -3.76
C CYS A 44 -1.98 -6.75 -2.37
N ALA A 45 -2.76 -6.50 -1.31
CA ALA A 45 -2.33 -6.81 0.06
C ALA A 45 -2.03 -8.31 0.23
N THR A 46 -2.88 -9.19 -0.32
CA THR A 46 -2.69 -10.65 -0.24
C THR A 46 -1.53 -11.17 -1.09
N ILE A 47 -1.23 -10.57 -2.24
CA ILE A 47 -0.12 -11.05 -3.11
C ILE A 47 1.24 -10.58 -2.58
N TYR A 48 1.29 -9.38 -2.02
CA TYR A 48 2.54 -8.75 -1.59
C TYR A 48 2.83 -8.90 -0.10
N ASP A 49 1.90 -9.50 0.66
CA ASP A 49 1.95 -9.66 2.12
C ASP A 49 2.23 -8.34 2.88
N THR A 50 1.89 -7.22 2.24
CA THR A 50 2.08 -5.87 2.78
C THR A 50 0.71 -5.22 2.98
N GLY A 51 0.44 -4.76 4.19
CA GLY A 51 -0.70 -3.89 4.48
C GLY A 51 -0.65 -2.64 3.61
N CYS A 52 -1.80 -2.21 3.09
CA CYS A 52 -1.90 -1.12 2.13
C CYS A 52 -1.76 0.30 2.74
N GLY A 53 -1.33 0.42 3.99
CA GLY A 53 -1.17 1.72 4.66
C GLY A 53 -2.50 2.39 5.02
N MET A 54 -3.56 1.60 5.24
CA MET A 54 -4.89 2.13 5.51
C MET A 54 -4.86 2.91 6.83
N ASP A 55 -5.18 4.20 6.78
CA ASP A 55 -5.11 5.14 7.92
C ASP A 55 -3.70 5.34 8.49
N GLY A 56 -2.67 5.25 7.64
CA GLY A 56 -1.27 5.45 8.05
C GLY A 56 -0.65 4.24 8.76
N TYR A 57 -1.40 3.17 8.98
CA TYR A 57 -0.87 1.93 9.57
C TYR A 57 -0.46 0.92 8.50
N TYR A 58 0.79 0.48 8.59
CA TYR A 58 1.41 -0.52 7.73
C TYR A 58 1.83 -1.71 8.57
N HIS A 59 1.60 -2.90 8.04
CA HIS A 59 1.89 -4.16 8.71
C HIS A 59 2.37 -5.18 7.68
N THR A 60 3.29 -6.06 8.06
CA THR A 60 3.76 -7.18 7.23
C THR A 60 4.22 -8.32 8.12
N GLU A 61 3.74 -9.52 7.81
CA GLU A 61 4.26 -10.75 8.44
C GLU A 61 5.70 -11.00 7.97
N LEU A 62 6.54 -11.42 8.90
CA LEU A 62 7.94 -11.77 8.71
C LEU A 62 8.15 -13.25 9.04
N PRO A 63 9.27 -13.86 8.58
CA PRO A 63 9.52 -15.28 8.81
C PRO A 63 9.47 -15.69 10.29
N ASN A 64 8.95 -16.89 10.55
CA ASN A 64 8.88 -17.51 11.88
C ASN A 64 8.04 -16.74 12.91
N GLY A 65 6.93 -16.14 12.45
CA GLY A 65 5.92 -15.49 13.31
C GLY A 65 6.34 -14.13 13.84
N TYR A 66 7.37 -13.53 13.24
CA TYR A 66 7.67 -12.11 13.46
C TYR A 66 6.73 -11.26 12.60
N GLU A 67 6.59 -10.01 12.96
CA GLU A 67 5.85 -9.01 12.18
C GLU A 67 6.60 -7.68 12.24
N ILE A 68 6.38 -6.83 11.26
CA ILE A 68 6.84 -5.44 11.28
C ILE A 68 5.66 -4.51 11.09
N GLU A 69 5.60 -3.48 11.94
CA GLU A 69 4.53 -2.49 11.93
C GLU A 69 5.11 -1.09 11.83
N THR A 70 4.44 -0.22 11.06
CA THR A 70 4.76 1.19 10.96
C THR A 70 3.49 2.01 11.08
N ILE A 71 3.52 3.02 11.94
CA ILE A 71 2.49 4.05 12.01
C ILE A 71 3.09 5.32 11.40
N ALA A 72 2.62 5.69 10.23
CA ALA A 72 2.92 6.98 9.63
C ALA A 72 1.89 8.00 10.14
N ASP A 73 2.31 8.86 11.06
CA ASP A 73 1.55 10.08 11.37
C ASP A 73 1.78 11.08 10.23
N ASP A 74 0.70 11.68 9.72
CA ASP A 74 0.72 12.57 8.53
C ASP A 74 1.60 13.82 8.75
N PHE A 75 1.96 14.13 10.00
CA PHE A 75 2.83 15.26 10.37
C PHE A 75 4.33 14.98 10.20
N ASP A 76 4.78 13.72 10.25
CA ASP A 76 6.20 13.36 10.38
C ASP A 76 6.65 12.30 9.36
N ARG A 77 6.28 12.47 8.07
CA ARG A 77 6.77 11.61 6.98
C ARG A 77 8.31 11.54 6.87
N GLU A 78 9.01 12.48 7.50
CA GLU A 78 10.47 12.49 7.61
C GLU A 78 11.01 11.32 8.48
N TYR A 79 10.15 10.67 9.28
CA TYR A 79 10.50 9.59 10.22
C TYR A 79 9.72 8.28 9.98
N PHE A 80 9.55 7.88 8.71
CA PHE A 80 8.91 6.60 8.37
C PHE A 80 9.75 5.42 8.89
N THR A 81 9.38 4.90 10.06
CA THR A 81 10.10 3.86 10.80
C THR A 81 9.15 2.77 11.25
N GLY A 82 9.68 1.57 11.50
CA GLY A 82 8.88 0.43 11.92
C GLY A 82 9.46 -0.30 13.12
N ASN A 83 8.62 -1.07 13.79
CA ASN A 83 9.01 -1.90 14.90
C ASN A 83 8.77 -3.36 14.54
N ILE A 84 9.76 -4.20 14.78
CA ILE A 84 9.66 -5.65 14.60
C ILE A 84 9.25 -6.26 15.93
N SER A 85 8.18 -7.05 15.94
CA SER A 85 7.67 -7.76 17.10
C SER A 85 7.45 -9.25 16.81
N LYS A 86 7.31 -10.03 17.88
CA LYS A 86 6.84 -11.40 17.87
C LYS A 86 6.12 -11.67 19.19
N ASP A 87 4.95 -12.30 19.14
CA ASP A 87 4.14 -12.61 20.32
C ASP A 87 3.92 -11.37 21.21
N ASP A 88 3.54 -10.23 20.60
CA ASP A 88 3.34 -8.92 21.24
C ASP A 88 4.58 -8.33 21.94
N LYS A 89 5.77 -8.87 21.68
CA LYS A 89 7.05 -8.37 22.23
C LYS A 89 7.90 -7.77 21.15
N PHE A 90 8.27 -6.50 21.35
CA PHE A 90 9.19 -5.80 20.46
C PHE A 90 10.60 -6.43 20.50
N ALA A 91 11.09 -6.81 19.34
CA ALA A 91 12.43 -7.33 19.12
C ALA A 91 13.39 -6.24 18.62
N VAL A 92 12.94 -5.38 17.70
CA VAL A 92 13.74 -4.28 17.14
C VAL A 92 12.87 -3.05 16.97
N TRP A 93 13.35 -1.91 17.45
CA TRP A 93 12.65 -0.63 17.34
C TRP A 93 13.24 0.25 16.23
N TRP A 94 12.42 1.16 15.72
CA TRP A 94 12.84 2.26 14.84
C TRP A 94 13.54 1.85 13.54
N VAL A 95 13.19 0.69 12.98
CA VAL A 95 13.73 0.19 11.72
C VAL A 95 13.42 1.16 10.57
N ARG A 96 14.47 1.59 9.86
CA ARG A 96 14.40 2.49 8.71
C ARG A 96 14.54 1.77 7.39
N LYS A 97 15.45 0.80 7.35
CA LYS A 97 15.73 0.00 6.16
C LYS A 97 15.81 -1.46 6.56
N ILE A 98 15.36 -2.32 5.67
CA ILE A 98 15.26 -3.75 5.91
C ILE A 98 15.62 -4.54 4.66
N ARG A 99 16.18 -5.72 4.89
CA ARG A 99 16.34 -6.79 3.91
C ARG A 99 16.00 -8.11 4.60
N ILE A 100 15.26 -8.96 3.92
CA ILE A 100 14.89 -10.28 4.42
C ILE A 100 15.57 -11.31 3.52
N ASP A 101 16.30 -12.24 4.12
CA ASP A 101 17.01 -13.33 3.43
C ASP A 101 16.78 -14.65 4.18
N GLY A 102 15.85 -15.46 3.68
CA GLY A 102 15.37 -16.65 4.39
C GLY A 102 14.86 -16.31 5.79
N ASP A 103 15.43 -16.96 6.81
CA ASP A 103 15.10 -16.76 8.22
C ASP A 103 15.87 -15.60 8.87
N THR A 104 16.59 -14.77 8.12
CA THR A 104 17.35 -13.65 8.68
C THR A 104 16.85 -12.32 8.16
N ILE A 105 16.61 -11.41 9.10
CA ILE A 105 16.26 -10.02 8.82
C ILE A 105 17.49 -9.17 9.10
N TYR A 106 17.91 -8.41 8.11
CA TYR A 106 18.95 -7.40 8.22
C TYR A 106 18.32 -6.02 8.19
N GLY A 107 18.85 -5.06 8.93
CA GLY A 107 18.31 -3.71 8.87
C GLY A 107 19.15 -2.64 9.52
N GLU A 108 18.71 -1.41 9.28
CA GLU A 108 19.21 -0.16 9.85
C GLU A 108 18.10 0.46 10.71
N ARG A 109 18.43 1.05 11.87
CA ARG A 109 17.47 1.73 12.76
C ARG A 109 17.79 3.21 13.01
N TYR A 110 16.77 3.98 13.39
CA TYR A 110 16.85 5.41 13.73
C TYR A 110 17.36 5.62 15.15
N ASP A 111 18.14 6.69 15.34
CA ASP A 111 18.81 7.07 16.58
C ASP A 111 17.86 7.78 17.55
N VAL A 112 17.90 7.41 18.83
CA VAL A 112 17.35 8.24 19.91
C VAL A 112 18.43 8.40 20.98
N ASN A 113 19.59 8.96 20.63
CA ASN A 113 20.47 9.84 21.41
C ASN A 113 21.87 9.92 20.78
N GLU A 114 22.21 11.10 20.25
CA GLU A 114 23.51 11.51 19.69
C GLU A 114 24.69 11.31 20.68
N ALA A 115 25.17 10.08 20.86
CA ALA A 115 26.44 9.79 21.52
C ALA A 115 27.24 8.72 20.74
N PRO A 116 28.58 8.83 20.67
CA PRO A 116 29.40 7.89 19.90
C PRO A 116 29.36 6.47 20.50
N GLY A 117 29.09 5.45 19.66
CA GLY A 117 28.95 4.03 20.06
C GLY A 117 27.58 3.41 19.73
N SER A 118 26.90 3.98 18.75
CA SER A 118 25.49 3.87 18.43
C SER A 118 25.18 2.68 17.53
N GLU A 119 24.57 1.62 18.06
CA GLU A 119 24.17 0.44 17.29
C GLU A 119 23.15 0.77 16.18
N TYR A 120 23.63 0.94 14.94
CA TYR A 120 22.83 1.33 13.77
C TYR A 120 22.25 0.16 12.99
N TYR A 121 22.96 -0.97 13.01
CA TYR A 121 22.63 -2.10 12.16
C TYR A 121 22.35 -3.34 12.98
N PHE A 122 21.53 -4.23 12.43
CA PHE A 122 21.22 -5.49 13.09
C PHE A 122 21.08 -6.64 12.10
N SER A 123 21.28 -7.85 12.62
CA SER A 123 20.78 -9.08 12.04
C SER A 123 19.95 -9.82 13.08
N LEU A 124 18.75 -10.22 12.68
CA LEU A 124 17.81 -10.99 13.49
C LEU A 124 17.56 -12.32 12.78
N ASN A 125 18.11 -13.40 13.32
CA ASN A 125 17.75 -14.75 12.89
C ASN A 125 16.44 -15.14 13.58
N THR A 126 15.36 -15.21 12.81
CA THR A 126 14.00 -15.43 13.31
C THR A 126 13.73 -16.89 13.66
N ALA A 127 14.48 -17.84 13.11
CA ALA A 127 14.39 -19.26 13.49
C ALA A 127 14.98 -19.52 14.89
N THR A 128 16.08 -18.83 15.23
CA THR A 128 16.75 -18.98 16.53
C THR A 128 16.44 -17.85 17.52
N ASN A 129 15.62 -16.86 17.12
CA ASN A 129 15.38 -15.61 17.82
C ASN A 129 16.67 -14.86 18.23
N LYS A 130 17.75 -14.99 17.45
CA LYS A 130 19.06 -14.40 17.79
C LYS A 130 19.20 -13.03 17.14
N LEU A 131 19.24 -11.99 17.96
CA LEU A 131 19.54 -10.62 17.56
C LEU A 131 21.04 -10.33 17.75
N THR A 132 21.69 -9.87 16.69
CA THR A 132 23.08 -9.35 16.70
C THR A 132 23.04 -7.89 16.24
N GLN A 133 23.67 -7.00 16.99
CA GLN A 133 23.63 -5.55 16.77
C GLN A 133 25.04 -5.02 16.55
N TYR A 134 25.17 -3.97 15.75
CA TYR A 134 26.45 -3.40 15.34
C TYR A 134 26.45 -1.88 15.52
N THR A 135 27.45 -1.36 16.21
CA THR A 135 27.67 0.05 16.61
C THR A 135 28.06 1.00 15.48
N SER A 136 28.42 0.47 14.31
CA SER A 136 28.74 1.29 13.17
C SER A 136 28.56 0.55 11.85
N TYR A 137 28.52 1.31 10.76
CA TYR A 137 28.57 0.73 9.41
C TYR A 137 29.85 -0.06 9.19
N GLU A 138 31.00 0.45 9.67
CA GLU A 138 32.31 -0.21 9.55
C GLU A 138 32.33 -1.54 10.30
N GLU A 139 31.84 -1.57 11.55
CA GLU A 139 31.75 -2.81 12.33
C GLU A 139 30.83 -3.83 11.65
N ALA A 140 29.68 -3.39 11.17
CA ALA A 140 28.75 -4.26 10.45
C ALA A 140 29.39 -4.78 9.15
N GLN A 141 30.07 -3.91 8.40
CA GLN A 141 30.71 -4.26 7.14
C GLN A 141 31.88 -5.23 7.33
N GLU A 142 32.69 -5.07 8.36
CA GLU A 142 33.83 -5.94 8.66
C GLU A 142 33.39 -7.32 9.16
N ASN A 143 32.38 -7.37 10.04
CA ASN A 143 31.93 -8.63 10.66
C ASN A 143 30.92 -9.40 9.80
N ASN A 144 30.02 -8.69 9.12
CA ASN A 144 28.99 -9.29 8.28
C ASN A 144 28.50 -8.30 7.19
N PRO A 145 29.20 -8.23 6.03
CA PRO A 145 28.89 -7.28 4.97
C PRO A 145 27.43 -7.30 4.47
N ILE A 146 26.75 -8.44 4.59
CA ILE A 146 25.36 -8.59 4.15
C ILE A 146 24.42 -7.66 4.93
N VAL A 147 24.74 -7.37 6.21
CA VAL A 147 23.95 -6.52 7.10
C VAL A 147 23.72 -5.13 6.53
N VAL A 148 24.68 -4.59 5.77
CA VAL A 148 24.64 -3.24 5.20
C VAL A 148 24.34 -3.21 3.71
N THR A 149 24.24 -4.37 3.06
CA THR A 149 24.16 -4.50 1.60
C THR A 149 22.70 -4.66 1.14
N ASP A 150 22.30 -3.85 0.15
CA ASP A 150 20.97 -3.87 -0.48
C ASP A 150 19.79 -3.69 0.51
N LEU A 151 20.01 -2.92 1.58
CA LEU A 151 18.94 -2.54 2.50
C LEU A 151 17.91 -1.66 1.79
N THR A 152 16.63 -2.06 1.86
CA THR A 152 15.52 -1.33 1.24
C THR A 152 14.89 -0.40 2.27
N PRO A 153 14.69 0.90 1.98
CA PRO A 153 13.91 1.80 2.84
C PRO A 153 12.53 1.24 3.14
N LEU A 154 12.07 1.40 4.38
CA LEU A 154 10.84 0.74 4.83
C LEU A 154 9.60 1.21 4.07
N GLU A 155 9.54 2.47 3.67
CA GLU A 155 8.52 2.97 2.74
C GLU A 155 8.54 2.17 1.43
N SER A 156 9.69 2.07 0.77
CA SER A 156 9.81 1.26 -0.46
C SER A 156 9.50 -0.22 -0.22
N PHE A 157 9.73 -0.73 0.98
CA PHE A 157 9.41 -2.10 1.37
C PHE A 157 7.89 -2.36 1.42
N TYR A 158 7.10 -1.44 1.95
CA TYR A 158 5.63 -1.56 1.93
C TYR A 158 5.03 -1.23 0.56
N TYR A 159 5.63 -0.29 -0.17
CA TYR A 159 5.10 0.21 -1.45
C TYR A 159 5.43 -0.69 -2.65
N LYS A 160 5.96 -1.90 -2.45
CA LYS A 160 6.24 -2.88 -3.53
C LYS A 160 5.01 -3.12 -4.42
N SER A 161 3.81 -3.13 -3.82
CA SER A 161 2.53 -3.34 -4.48
C SER A 161 2.05 -2.14 -5.31
N TRP A 162 2.57 -0.92 -5.08
CA TRP A 162 2.07 0.30 -5.74
C TRP A 162 2.29 0.32 -7.24
N LYS A 163 3.28 -0.42 -7.74
CA LYS A 163 3.49 -0.64 -9.18
C LYS A 163 2.24 -1.25 -9.84
N TRP A 164 1.41 -1.98 -9.09
CA TRP A 164 0.16 -2.58 -9.56
C TRP A 164 -1.07 -1.78 -9.18
N VAL A 165 -1.02 -0.97 -8.11
CA VAL A 165 -2.14 -0.11 -7.70
C VAL A 165 -2.50 0.88 -8.81
N HIS A 166 -1.52 1.55 -9.45
CA HIS A 166 -1.78 2.48 -10.53
C HIS A 166 -2.49 1.86 -11.76
N PRO A 167 -1.97 0.77 -12.37
CA PRO A 167 -2.64 0.16 -13.52
C PRO A 167 -4.00 -0.44 -13.14
N LEU A 168 -4.16 -1.02 -11.95
CA LEU A 168 -5.46 -1.50 -11.47
C LEU A 168 -6.46 -0.35 -11.28
N GLY A 169 -6.02 0.78 -10.74
CA GLY A 169 -6.87 1.97 -10.60
C GLY A 169 -7.36 2.50 -11.95
N ILE A 170 -6.48 2.53 -12.97
CA ILE A 170 -6.85 2.88 -14.35
C ILE A 170 -7.86 1.89 -14.91
N LEU A 171 -7.63 0.58 -14.73
CA LEU A 171 -8.54 -0.47 -15.20
C LEU A 171 -9.93 -0.33 -14.57
N VAL A 172 -10.01 -0.14 -13.24
CA VAL A 172 -11.27 0.05 -12.51
C VAL A 172 -11.99 1.32 -12.95
N LEU A 173 -11.26 2.40 -13.25
CA LEU A 173 -11.81 3.63 -13.80
C LEU A 173 -12.44 3.41 -15.19
N LEU A 174 -11.75 2.66 -16.05
CA LEU A 174 -12.26 2.30 -17.38
C LEU A 174 -13.48 1.40 -17.30
N LEU A 175 -13.47 0.38 -16.43
CA LEU A 175 -14.60 -0.52 -16.20
C LEU A 175 -15.83 0.25 -15.68
N SER A 176 -15.64 1.13 -14.69
CA SER A 176 -16.72 1.94 -14.12
C SER A 176 -17.33 2.89 -15.14
N SER A 177 -16.48 3.55 -15.95
CA SER A 177 -16.93 4.39 -17.06
C SER A 177 -17.66 3.59 -18.14
N GLY A 178 -17.15 2.40 -18.47
CA GLY A 178 -17.74 1.48 -19.43
C GLY A 178 -19.12 0.97 -19.01
N LEU A 179 -19.31 0.66 -17.73
CA LEU A 179 -20.61 0.25 -17.18
C LEU A 179 -21.65 1.36 -17.27
N VAL A 180 -21.28 2.61 -16.96
CA VAL A 180 -22.16 3.77 -17.18
C VAL A 180 -22.51 3.90 -18.66
N PHE A 181 -21.52 3.80 -19.55
CA PHE A 181 -21.76 3.86 -20.99
C PHE A 181 -22.72 2.76 -21.48
N LEU A 182 -22.52 1.52 -21.03
CA LEU A 182 -23.37 0.38 -21.36
C LEU A 182 -24.82 0.59 -20.89
N MET A 183 -25.01 1.08 -19.66
CA MET A 183 -26.35 1.44 -19.15
C MET A 183 -27.03 2.45 -20.07
N TRP A 184 -26.33 3.52 -20.44
CA TRP A 184 -26.85 4.53 -21.37
C TRP A 184 -27.17 3.96 -22.75
N PHE A 185 -26.33 3.06 -23.26
CA PHE A 185 -26.49 2.42 -24.56
C PHE A 185 -27.72 1.50 -24.61
N ILE A 186 -27.84 0.60 -23.63
CA ILE A 186 -28.95 -0.37 -23.54
C ILE A 186 -30.29 0.37 -23.43
N VAL A 187 -30.40 1.34 -22.51
CA VAL A 187 -31.65 2.07 -22.30
C VAL A 187 -32.05 2.90 -23.52
N LYS A 188 -31.07 3.48 -24.25
CA LYS A 188 -31.37 4.16 -25.52
C LYS A 188 -31.78 3.19 -26.63
N LYS A 189 -31.23 1.98 -26.67
CA LYS A 189 -31.54 0.97 -27.69
C LYS A 189 -32.94 0.40 -27.50
N ILE A 190 -33.32 0.00 -26.28
CA ILE A 190 -34.66 -0.51 -25.95
C ILE A 190 -35.72 0.54 -26.28
N SER A 191 -35.44 1.81 -25.99
CA SER A 191 -36.42 2.88 -26.13
C SER A 191 -36.53 3.46 -27.56
N LYS A 192 -35.83 2.87 -28.54
CA LYS A 192 -36.04 3.11 -29.98
C LYS A 192 -37.00 2.10 -30.62
N GLN A 193 -37.22 0.95 -29.97
CA GLN A 193 -38.32 0.03 -30.29
C GLN A 193 -39.62 0.60 -29.73
#